data_AF-A0A1V4ZGP3-F1
#
_entry.id   AF-A0A1V4ZGP3-F1
#
_cell.length_a   1.000
_cell.length_b   1.000
_cell.length_c   1.000
_cell.angle_alpha   90.00
_cell.angle_beta   90.00
_cell.angle_gamma   90.00
#
_symmetry.space_group_name_H-M   'P 1'
#
loop_
_entity.id
_entity.type
_entity.pdbx_description
1 polymer ?
#
loop_
_entity_poly.entity_id
_entity_poly.type
_entity_poly.pdbx_seq_one_letter_code
_entity_poly.pdbx_strand_id
1 'polypeptide(L)'
;MERKSASFELAQLALDEDSCKILAFTYRNPKSVKDICVDLKIPQVKCYRRIKELEDLGLLRSVETSPRKRLYTSNIERIQMTLNEAHISMSAEYKDGAKSSFDLKFDPEMMAAVGLISK
;
A
#
# COMPACT_ATOMS: atom_id res chain seq x y z
N MET A 1 18.25 13.21 -1.40
CA MET A 1 16.93 12.64 -1.05
C MET A 1 17.08 11.13 -1.22
N GLU A 2 17.20 10.39 -0.12
CA GLU A 2 17.36 8.92 -0.18
C GLU A 2 16.12 8.29 -0.82
N ARG A 3 16.33 7.45 -1.84
CA ARG A 3 15.27 6.68 -2.48
C ARG A 3 14.90 5.55 -1.52
N LYS A 4 13.71 5.61 -0.91
CA LYS A 4 13.18 4.51 -0.11
C LYS A 4 13.06 3.26 -0.98
N SER A 5 13.29 2.08 -0.40
CA SER A 5 13.07 0.83 -1.11
C SER A 5 11.58 0.61 -1.36
N ALA A 6 11.21 0.05 -2.52
CA ALA A 6 9.82 -0.28 -2.86
C ALA A 6 9.13 -1.14 -1.77
N SER A 7 9.92 -1.97 -1.07
CA SER A 7 9.52 -2.74 0.10
C SER A 7 8.97 -1.86 1.23
N PHE A 8 9.70 -0.80 1.60
CA PHE A 8 9.27 0.10 2.68
C PHE A 8 8.03 0.90 2.28
N GLU A 9 7.91 1.32 1.02
CA GLU A 9 6.73 2.00 0.50
C GLU A 9 5.48 1.11 0.57
N LEU A 10 5.61 -0.19 0.26
CA LEU A 10 4.51 -1.15 0.40
C LEU A 10 4.06 -1.29 1.87
N ALA A 11 5.00 -1.38 2.82
CA ALA A 11 4.65 -1.38 4.25
C ALA A 11 3.91 -0.10 4.66
N GLN A 12 4.39 1.07 4.22
CA GLN A 12 3.76 2.35 4.57
C GLN A 12 2.33 2.44 4.04
N LEU A 13 2.08 2.01 2.79
CA LEU A 13 0.73 2.02 2.22
C LEU A 13 -0.18 0.96 2.85
N ALA A 14 0.35 -0.22 3.17
CA ALA A 14 -0.45 -1.27 3.82
C ALA A 14 -0.90 -0.90 5.24
N LEU A 15 -0.21 0.04 5.90
CA LEU A 15 -0.57 0.55 7.23
C LEU A 15 -1.34 1.88 7.16
N ASP A 16 -1.50 2.46 5.98
CA ASP A 16 -2.20 3.72 5.81
C ASP A 16 -3.72 3.51 5.67
N GLU A 17 -4.48 4.23 6.48
CA GLU A 17 -5.93 4.08 6.56
C GLU A 17 -6.64 4.35 5.22
N ASP A 18 -6.26 5.42 4.51
CA ASP A 18 -6.89 5.76 3.23
C ASP A 18 -6.59 4.71 2.16
N SER A 19 -5.36 4.19 2.15
CA SER A 19 -4.92 3.12 1.25
C SER A 19 -5.76 1.86 1.47
N CYS A 20 -5.89 1.43 2.71
CA CYS A 20 -6.72 0.28 3.09
C CYS A 20 -8.19 0.49 2.70
N LYS A 21 -8.75 1.68 2.94
CA LYS A 21 -10.12 2.01 2.51
C LYS A 21 -10.28 1.95 1.00
N ILE A 22 -9.34 2.49 0.23
CA ILE A 22 -9.37 2.45 -1.24
C ILE A 22 -9.31 1.01 -1.75
N LEU A 23 -8.36 0.21 -1.24
CA LEU A 23 -8.21 -1.20 -1.63
C LEU A 23 -9.47 -2.01 -1.30
N ALA A 24 -10.04 -1.83 -0.11
CA ALA A 24 -11.28 -2.50 0.28
C ALA A 24 -12.48 -2.06 -0.57
N PHE A 25 -12.64 -0.75 -0.81
CA PHE A 25 -13.76 -0.18 -1.54
C PHE A 25 -13.77 -0.58 -3.03
N THR A 26 -12.58 -0.84 -3.59
CA THR A 26 -12.38 -1.24 -4.99
C THR A 26 -12.19 -2.76 -5.17
N TYR A 27 -12.32 -3.54 -4.09
CA TYR A 27 -12.02 -4.98 -4.10
C TYR A 27 -12.99 -5.78 -4.99
N ARG A 28 -14.29 -5.56 -4.81
CA ARG A 28 -15.36 -6.30 -5.52
C ARG A 28 -15.75 -5.67 -6.84
N ASN A 29 -15.80 -4.34 -6.89
CA ASN A 29 -16.31 -3.59 -8.04
C ASN A 29 -15.33 -2.47 -8.40
N PRO A 30 -14.99 -2.29 -9.68
CA PRO A 30 -14.19 -1.15 -10.11
C PRO A 30 -14.86 0.19 -9.78
N LYS A 31 -14.07 1.17 -9.34
CA LYS A 31 -14.54 2.52 -8.95
C LYS A 31 -13.79 3.61 -9.69
N SER A 32 -14.48 4.72 -9.96
CA SER A 32 -13.79 5.92 -10.44
C SER A 32 -13.15 6.67 -9.27
N VAL A 33 -12.17 7.53 -9.56
CA VAL A 33 -11.58 8.42 -8.54
C VAL A 33 -12.65 9.26 -7.86
N LYS A 34 -13.68 9.70 -8.60
CA LYS A 34 -14.79 10.49 -8.06
C LYS A 34 -15.57 9.70 -7.00
N ASP A 35 -15.91 8.45 -7.29
CA ASP A 35 -16.63 7.57 -6.35
C ASP A 35 -15.79 7.39 -5.07
N ILE A 36 -14.49 7.12 -5.24
CA ILE A 36 -13.55 6.95 -4.13
C ILE A 36 -13.47 8.21 -3.25
N CYS A 37 -13.30 9.40 -3.84
CA CYS A 37 -13.23 10.66 -3.10
C CYS A 37 -14.49 10.92 -2.28
N VAL A 38 -15.66 10.77 -2.92
CA VAL A 38 -16.95 11.14 -2.33
C VAL A 38 -17.34 10.14 -1.24
N ASP A 39 -17.29 8.84 -1.54
CA ASP A 39 -17.81 7.81 -0.65
C ASP A 39 -16.88 7.57 0.55
N LEU A 40 -15.56 7.69 0.35
CA LEU A 40 -14.57 7.55 1.42
C LEU A 40 -14.27 8.87 2.13
N LYS A 41 -14.85 9.99 1.67
CA LYS A 41 -14.61 11.35 2.20
C LYS A 41 -13.12 11.73 2.21
N ILE A 42 -12.38 11.30 1.19
CA ILE A 42 -10.96 11.61 1.03
C ILE A 42 -10.83 12.88 0.17
N PRO A 43 -10.07 13.91 0.62
CA PRO A 43 -9.84 15.11 -0.19
C PRO A 43 -9.28 14.77 -1.56
N GLN A 44 -9.79 15.43 -2.61
CA GLN A 44 -9.52 15.07 -4.00
C GLN A 44 -8.03 14.92 -4.32
N VAL A 45 -7.20 15.90 -3.94
CA VAL A 45 -5.75 15.86 -4.18
C VAL A 45 -5.09 14.67 -3.48
N LYS A 46 -5.51 14.36 -2.24
CA LYS A 46 -5.01 13.22 -1.47
C LYS A 46 -5.41 11.89 -2.13
N CYS A 47 -6.64 11.80 -2.62
CA CYS A 47 -7.16 10.61 -3.28
C CYS A 47 -6.40 10.31 -4.58
N TYR A 48 -6.22 11.31 -5.46
CA TYR A 48 -5.45 11.14 -6.70
C TYR A 48 -4.00 10.70 -6.43
N ARG A 49 -3.34 11.34 -5.45
CA ARG A 49 -2.00 10.93 -5.04
C ARG A 49 -1.97 9.48 -4.59
N ARG A 50 -2.94 9.08 -3.75
CA ARG A 50 -2.96 7.72 -3.20
C ARG A 50 -3.25 6.65 -4.25
N ILE A 51 -4.20 6.92 -5.15
CA ILE A 51 -4.51 6.02 -6.25
C ILE A 51 -3.26 5.79 -7.11
N LYS A 52 -2.49 6.84 -7.39
CA LYS A 52 -1.24 6.73 -8.14
C LYS A 52 -0.20 5.89 -7.39
N GLU A 53 0.04 6.16 -6.10
CA GLU A 53 0.98 5.39 -5.28
C GLU A 53 0.61 3.89 -5.23
N LEU A 54 -0.69 3.57 -5.09
CA LEU A 54 -1.17 2.19 -5.12
C LEU A 54 -1.06 1.54 -6.50
N GLU A 55 -1.26 2.30 -7.58
CA GLU A 55 -1.11 1.83 -8.96
C GLU A 55 0.36 1.57 -9.31
N ASP A 56 1.27 2.47 -8.89
CA ASP A 56 2.72 2.35 -9.10
C ASP A 56 3.30 1.09 -8.39
N LEU A 57 2.73 0.70 -7.25
CA LEU A 57 3.08 -0.55 -6.53
C LEU A 57 2.29 -1.79 -7.00
N GLY A 58 1.42 -1.64 -8.00
CA GLY A 58 0.59 -2.72 -8.53
C GLY A 58 -0.48 -3.23 -7.57
N LEU A 59 -0.73 -2.52 -6.46
CA LEU A 59 -1.77 -2.86 -5.46
C LEU A 59 -3.17 -2.53 -6.01
N LEU A 60 -3.24 -1.54 -6.89
CA LEU A 60 -4.44 -1.13 -7.61
C LEU A 60 -4.17 -1.23 -9.12
N ARG A 61 -5.17 -1.57 -9.92
CA ARG A 61 -5.06 -1.60 -11.39
C ARG A 61 -6.19 -0.83 -12.04
N SER A 62 -5.87 -0.10 -13.11
CA SER A 62 -6.88 0.45 -14.00
C SER A 62 -7.43 -0.64 -14.93
N VAL A 63 -8.76 -0.76 -15.01
CA VAL A 63 -9.44 -1.82 -15.79
C VAL A 63 -10.32 -1.32 -16.93
N GLU A 64 -10.68 -0.04 -16.90
CA GLU A 64 -11.40 0.61 -17.98
C GLU A 64 -10.82 2.00 -18.16
N THR A 65 -10.25 2.25 -19.33
CA THR A 65 -9.66 3.53 -19.73
C THR A 65 -10.38 4.04 -20.97
N SER A 66 -11.52 4.69 -20.77
CA SER A 66 -12.02 5.62 -21.77
C SER A 66 -11.38 7.00 -21.52
N PRO A 67 -11.27 7.87 -22.54
CA PRO A 67 -10.79 9.24 -22.36
C PRO A 67 -11.58 10.03 -21.30
N ARG A 68 -12.81 9.60 -20.98
CA ARG A 68 -13.72 10.29 -20.07
C ARG A 68 -13.87 9.62 -18.70
N LYS A 69 -13.47 8.35 -18.55
CA LYS A 69 -13.68 7.60 -17.32
C LYS A 69 -12.61 6.53 -17.16
N ARG A 70 -11.85 6.65 -16.08
CA ARG A 70 -10.92 5.64 -15.61
C ARG A 70 -11.50 4.93 -14.39
N LEU A 71 -11.59 3.62 -14.45
CA LEU A 71 -12.00 2.78 -13.32
C LEU A 71 -10.82 1.99 -12.76
N TYR A 72 -10.83 1.79 -11.45
CA TYR A 72 -9.79 1.12 -10.69
C TYR A 72 -10.34 -0.02 -9.86
N THR A 73 -9.62 -1.14 -9.82
CA THR A 73 -9.91 -2.28 -8.94
C THR A 73 -8.67 -2.66 -8.14
N SER A 74 -8.87 -3.15 -6.91
CA SER A 74 -7.79 -3.75 -6.13
C SER A 74 -7.24 -4.97 -6.86
N ASN A 75 -5.92 -5.06 -6.89
CA ASN A 75 -5.18 -6.20 -7.42
C ASN A 75 -4.57 -7.09 -6.32
N ILE A 76 -4.86 -6.77 -5.06
CA ILE A 76 -4.39 -7.55 -3.91
C ILE A 76 -5.45 -8.56 -3.49
N GLU A 77 -4.99 -9.78 -3.24
CA GLU A 77 -5.75 -10.83 -2.57
C GLU A 77 -5.43 -10.84 -1.08
N ARG A 78 -4.14 -10.71 -0.72
CA ARG A 78 -3.69 -10.75 0.67
C ARG A 78 -2.42 -9.92 0.88
N ILE A 79 -2.36 -9.19 1.98
CA ILE A 79 -1.11 -8.63 2.51
C ILE A 79 -0.98 -9.14 3.94
N GLN A 80 0.21 -9.65 4.29
CA GLN A 80 0.55 -10.08 5.63
C GLN A 80 1.85 -9.42 6.05
N MET A 81 1.85 -8.80 7.21
CA MET A 81 3.03 -8.24 7.87
C MET A 81 3.21 -8.93 9.21
N THR A 82 4.43 -9.33 9.52
CA THR A 82 4.80 -9.91 10.81
C THR A 82 6.03 -9.19 11.33
N LEU A 83 5.93 -8.63 12.54
CA LEU A 83 7.06 -8.06 13.29
C LEU A 83 7.45 -9.04 14.39
N ASN A 84 8.68 -9.56 14.32
CA ASN A 84 9.26 -10.44 15.34
C ASN A 84 10.57 -9.82 15.84
N GLU A 85 10.70 -9.58 17.14
CA GLU A 85 11.87 -8.94 17.76
C GLU A 85 12.28 -7.65 17.02
N ALA A 86 13.30 -7.71 16.16
CA ALA A 86 13.82 -6.60 15.35
C ALA A 86 13.71 -6.87 13.83
N HIS A 87 12.77 -7.72 13.42
CA HIS A 87 12.60 -8.15 12.03
C HIS A 87 11.16 -7.94 11.55
N ILE A 88 10.96 -7.13 10.53
CA ILE A 88 9.69 -7.02 9.80
C ILE A 88 9.78 -7.89 8.55
N SER A 89 8.94 -8.92 8.52
CA SER A 89 8.69 -9.70 7.31
C SER A 89 7.34 -9.30 6.73
N MET A 90 7.26 -9.20 5.42
CA MET A 90 6.03 -8.85 4.73
C MET A 90 5.88 -9.65 3.45
N SER A 91 4.66 -10.07 3.17
CA SER A 91 4.29 -10.74 1.93
C SER A 91 3.00 -10.15 1.37
N ALA A 92 2.97 -9.89 0.06
CA ALA A 92 1.78 -9.56 -0.68
C ALA A 92 1.50 -10.64 -1.74
N GLU A 93 0.25 -11.04 -1.83
CA GLU A 93 -0.29 -11.94 -2.85
C GLU A 93 -1.30 -11.16 -3.70
N TYR A 94 -1.08 -11.20 -5.01
CA TYR A 94 -1.89 -10.51 -5.99
C TYR A 94 -2.96 -11.45 -6.56
N LYS A 95 -4.00 -10.89 -7.17
CA LYS A 95 -5.14 -11.66 -7.71
C LYS A 95 -4.77 -12.61 -8.85
N ASP A 96 -3.64 -12.39 -9.51
CA ASP A 96 -3.09 -13.29 -10.54
C ASP A 96 -2.19 -14.40 -9.95
N GLY A 97 -2.08 -14.48 -8.62
CA GLY A 97 -1.24 -15.44 -7.91
C GLY A 97 0.23 -15.01 -7.81
N ALA A 98 0.61 -13.86 -8.37
CA ALA A 98 1.95 -13.31 -8.13
C ALA A 98 2.15 -13.06 -6.63
N LYS A 99 3.39 -13.24 -6.17
CA LYS A 99 3.77 -13.01 -4.78
C LYS A 99 5.00 -12.12 -4.72
N SER A 100 4.97 -11.15 -3.81
CA SER A 100 6.14 -10.37 -3.43
C SER A 100 6.37 -10.57 -1.94
N SER A 101 7.62 -10.72 -1.55
CA SER A 101 8.02 -10.79 -0.15
C SER A 101 9.23 -9.91 0.08
N PHE A 102 9.29 -9.29 1.24
CA PHE A 102 10.49 -8.60 1.67
C PHE A 102 10.68 -8.71 3.18
N ASP A 103 11.93 -8.54 3.57
CA ASP A 103 12.40 -8.65 4.93
C ASP A 103 13.23 -7.41 5.27
N LEU A 104 12.86 -6.74 6.35
CA LEU A 104 13.58 -5.60 6.91
C LEU A 104 14.11 -6.01 8.28
N LYS A 105 15.44 -6.08 8.40
CA LYS A 105 16.14 -6.33 9.66
C LYS A 105 16.59 -4.98 10.23
N PHE A 106 16.17 -4.70 11.45
CA PHE A 106 16.71 -3.60 12.23
C PHE A 106 17.89 -4.12 13.04
N ASP A 107 19.05 -3.51 12.85
CA ASP A 107 20.24 -3.84 13.63
C ASP A 107 20.04 -3.38 15.10
N PRO A 108 20.28 -4.24 16.11
CA PRO A 108 20.24 -3.86 17.52
C PRO A 108 21.07 -2.62 17.86
N GLU A 109 22.25 -2.43 17.24
CA GLU A 109 23.08 -1.24 17.46
C GLU A 109 22.40 0.04 16.93
N MET A 110 21.71 -0.08 15.80
CA MET A 110 20.91 1.00 15.22
C MET A 110 19.75 1.36 16.15
N MET A 111 19.04 0.36 16.69
CA MET A 111 17.91 0.55 17.61
C MET A 111 18.33 1.14 18.96
N ALA A 112 19.52 0.77 19.46
CA ALA A 112 20.13 1.36 20.66
C ALA A 112 20.51 2.84 20.43
N ALA A 113 21.01 3.19 19.24
CA ALA A 113 21.35 4.56 18.89
C ALA A 113 20.14 5.50 18.79
N VAL A 114 18.95 4.99 18.46
CA VAL A 114 17.69 5.78 18.45
C VAL A 114 16.96 5.81 19.81
N GLY A 115 17.55 5.22 20.86
CA GLY A 115 17.01 5.25 22.22
C GLY A 115 15.78 4.36 22.46
N LEU A 116 15.52 3.39 21.59
CA LEU A 116 14.37 2.48 21.69
C LEU A 116 14.61 1.26 22.58
N ILE A 117 15.85 1.05 23.03
CA ILE A 117 16.21 0.03 24.02
C ILE A 117 16.79 0.76 25.23
N SER A 118 16.04 0.79 26.33
CA SER A 118 16.61 1.17 27.63
C SER A 118 17.61 0.09 28.07
N LYS A 119 18.79 0.55 28.55
CA LYS A 119 19.83 -0.28 29.14
C LYS A 119 19.31 -1.24 30.21
#